data_AF-A0A8H5JUR2-F1
#
_entry.id   AF-A0A8H5JUR2-F1
#
_cell.length_a   1.000
_cell.length_b   1.000
_cell.length_c   1.000
_cell.angle_alpha   90.00
_cell.angle_beta   90.00
_cell.angle_gamma   90.00
#
_symmetry.space_group_name_H-M   'P 1'
#
loop_
_entity.id
_entity.type
_entity.pdbx_description
1 polymer ?
#
loop_
_entity_poly.entity_id
_entity_poly.type
_entity_poly.pdbx_seq_one_letter_code
_entity_poly.pdbx_strand_id
1 'polypeptide(L)'
;MADDDVTWPSTLMPWILAPFEDPQIGGVGTCQRVRREHDGSWSTKAWNWLGAAYIERRNFEISATHNIDGGTSCMSGRTGAYRSEILSSHDFLHGFKNEKWRKWILNADDDNFVTRWLVSHQWKTWIQYDKECEIETTLENSTKFLYQCSRWARSNWRSNWTSMVTERYIWKQQLWCTYALHFATFTSLAFVVDPLLLASCWWGTADWDIQNRRYAFWTQFIFMFAFTKVVKLMGLFIRNPSDIMFLPVSVLFGYFHGLIKLYALITLNMTSWGSRADGDANDEQRLAPAPQPSIVLKTPPGKGSLIRYNARQKGRQPQAQQVAWEKSDYAAYDSSTSYVPIRVHTPMAMTPNTTKLHTNETSINSQCWVI
;
A
#
# COMPACT_ATOMS: atom_id res chain seq x y z
N MET A 1 -6.08 8.00 -2.67
CA MET A 1 -5.04 7.63 -3.65
C MET A 1 -5.57 6.47 -4.47
N ALA A 2 -5.30 6.45 -5.77
CA ALA A 2 -5.71 5.38 -6.66
C ALA A 2 -4.70 5.22 -7.80
N ASP A 3 -4.42 3.98 -8.20
CA ASP A 3 -3.66 3.70 -9.43
C ASP A 3 -4.56 3.88 -10.66
N ASP A 4 -3.95 4.15 -11.81
CA ASP A 4 -4.63 4.43 -13.08
C ASP A 4 -5.26 3.18 -13.73
N ASP A 5 -4.86 1.99 -13.31
CA ASP A 5 -5.32 0.70 -13.84
C ASP A 5 -6.40 0.04 -12.97
N VAL A 6 -6.98 0.79 -12.04
CA VAL A 6 -7.95 0.29 -11.06
C VAL A 6 -9.38 0.64 -11.46
N THR A 7 -10.28 -0.33 -11.39
CA THR A 7 -11.72 -0.16 -11.58
C THR A 7 -12.43 -0.24 -10.24
N TRP A 8 -13.20 0.80 -9.92
CA TRP A 8 -14.00 0.90 -8.70
C TRP A 8 -15.43 0.41 -8.92
N PRO A 9 -16.00 -0.38 -7.99
CA PRO A 9 -17.44 -0.62 -7.98
C PRO A 9 -18.18 0.68 -7.65
N SER A 10 -19.43 0.81 -8.12
CA SER A 10 -20.26 1.99 -7.83
C SER A 10 -20.55 2.16 -6.33
N THR A 11 -20.41 1.09 -5.56
CA THR A 11 -20.63 1.05 -4.11
C THR A 11 -19.37 1.40 -3.30
N LEU A 12 -18.20 1.60 -3.92
CA LEU A 12 -16.94 1.77 -3.18
C LEU A 12 -16.97 2.90 -2.14
N MET A 13 -17.46 4.08 -2.53
CA MET A 13 -17.34 5.30 -1.71
C MET A 13 -17.95 5.18 -0.31
N PRO A 14 -19.23 4.79 -0.13
CA PRO A 14 -19.78 4.63 1.21
C PRO A 14 -19.02 3.59 2.05
N TRP A 15 -18.55 2.50 1.43
CA TRP A 15 -17.89 1.41 2.15
C TRP A 15 -16.45 1.72 2.56
N ILE A 16 -15.66 2.37 1.71
CA ILE A 16 -14.29 2.77 2.07
C ILE A 16 -14.29 3.91 3.10
N LEU A 17 -15.35 4.71 3.16
CA LEU A 17 -15.48 5.82 4.10
C LEU A 17 -16.03 5.42 5.47
N ALA A 18 -16.81 4.34 5.56
CA ALA A 18 -17.44 3.90 6.81
C ALA A 18 -16.47 3.77 8.00
N PRO A 19 -15.24 3.22 7.87
CA PRO A 19 -14.34 3.11 9.02
C PRO A 19 -13.87 4.46 9.60
N PHE A 20 -13.97 5.57 8.84
CA PHE A 20 -13.60 6.89 9.32
C PHE A 20 -14.58 7.49 10.34
N GLU A 21 -15.69 6.80 10.65
CA GLU A 21 -16.53 7.09 11.81
C GLU A 21 -15.73 7.03 13.12
N ASP A 22 -14.71 6.15 13.20
CA ASP A 22 -13.72 6.21 14.28
C ASP A 22 -12.71 7.36 13.99
N PRO A 23 -12.65 8.41 14.83
CA PRO A 23 -11.71 9.51 14.65
C PRO A 23 -10.24 9.06 14.68
N GLN A 24 -9.93 7.88 15.23
CA GLN A 24 -8.56 7.34 15.28
C GLN A 24 -8.13 6.63 13.99
N ILE A 25 -9.04 6.38 13.05
CA ILE A 25 -8.71 5.76 11.76
C ILE A 25 -8.06 6.80 10.84
N GLY A 26 -6.78 6.62 10.53
CA GLY A 26 -6.03 7.52 9.66
C GLY A 26 -6.02 7.10 8.19
N GLY A 27 -6.18 5.80 7.92
CA GLY A 27 -6.19 5.25 6.57
C GLY A 27 -6.98 3.95 6.44
N VAL A 28 -7.64 3.79 5.29
CA VAL A 28 -8.46 2.63 4.94
C VAL A 28 -8.04 2.10 3.57
N GLY A 29 -7.68 0.82 3.50
CA GLY A 29 -7.44 0.11 2.26
C GLY A 29 -8.62 -0.77 1.84
N THR A 30 -8.56 -1.26 0.61
CA THR A 30 -9.66 -2.01 -0.03
C THR A 30 -9.33 -3.50 -0.20
N CYS A 31 -10.37 -4.31 -0.36
CA CYS A 31 -10.24 -5.66 -0.92
C CYS A 31 -9.87 -5.57 -2.40
N GLN A 32 -8.93 -6.40 -2.86
CA GLN A 32 -8.42 -6.32 -4.22
C GLN A 32 -8.68 -7.60 -5.00
N ARG A 33 -8.96 -7.48 -6.30
CA ARG A 33 -8.98 -8.59 -7.25
C ARG A 33 -8.24 -8.24 -8.51
N VAL A 34 -7.70 -9.28 -9.13
CA VAL A 34 -7.06 -9.15 -10.44
C VAL A 34 -8.11 -9.45 -11.49
N ARG A 35 -8.25 -8.56 -12.48
CA ARG A 35 -9.08 -8.81 -13.66
C ARG A 35 -8.57 -10.06 -14.37
N ARG A 36 -9.47 -11.03 -14.57
CA ARG A 36 -9.15 -12.33 -15.14
C ARG A 36 -9.06 -12.25 -16.66
N GLU A 37 -8.01 -12.85 -17.21
CA GLU A 37 -7.81 -12.93 -18.67
C GLU A 37 -8.28 -14.31 -19.17
N HIS A 38 -9.50 -14.37 -19.70
CA HIS A 38 -10.13 -15.63 -20.12
C HIS A 38 -9.89 -15.98 -21.59
N ASP A 39 -9.56 -15.01 -22.43
CA ASP A 39 -9.41 -15.21 -23.88
C ASP A 39 -7.93 -15.32 -24.32
N GLY A 40 -7.00 -15.06 -23.40
CA GLY A 40 -5.57 -15.19 -23.63
C GLY A 40 -5.07 -16.62 -23.86
N SER A 41 -3.82 -16.70 -24.33
CA SER A 41 -3.06 -17.95 -24.41
C SER A 41 -2.92 -18.62 -23.04
N TRP A 42 -2.61 -19.92 -23.01
CA TRP A 42 -2.37 -20.63 -21.74
C TRP A 42 -1.27 -19.96 -20.89
N SER A 43 -0.21 -19.47 -21.52
CA SER A 43 0.87 -18.74 -20.84
C SER A 43 0.37 -17.43 -20.22
N THR A 44 -0.40 -16.65 -20.97
CA THR A 44 -1.01 -15.40 -20.49
C THR A 44 -1.93 -15.66 -19.29
N LYS A 45 -2.76 -16.70 -19.38
CA LYS A 45 -3.64 -17.16 -18.28
C LYS A 45 -2.85 -17.56 -17.05
N ALA A 46 -1.74 -18.28 -17.23
CA ALA A 46 -0.87 -18.68 -16.13
C ALA A 46 -0.26 -17.47 -15.41
N TRP A 47 0.30 -16.49 -16.14
CA TRP A 47 0.82 -15.26 -15.55
C TRP A 47 -0.25 -14.44 -14.85
N ASN A 48 -1.41 -14.25 -15.49
CA ASN A 48 -2.56 -13.57 -14.90
C ASN A 48 -3.02 -14.26 -13.61
N TRP A 49 -3.06 -15.59 -13.61
CA TRP A 49 -3.42 -16.38 -12.42
C TRP A 49 -2.37 -16.28 -11.31
N LEU A 50 -1.06 -16.25 -11.63
CA LEU A 50 -0.02 -16.01 -10.63
C LEU A 50 -0.19 -14.64 -9.94
N GLY A 51 -0.56 -13.62 -10.71
CA GLY A 51 -0.95 -12.31 -10.19
C GLY A 51 -2.19 -12.37 -9.29
N ALA A 52 -3.25 -13.04 -9.73
CA ALA A 52 -4.47 -13.24 -8.94
C ALA A 52 -4.18 -13.97 -7.62
N ALA A 53 -3.38 -15.03 -7.67
CA ALA A 53 -2.95 -15.81 -6.51
C ALA A 53 -2.06 -15.01 -5.54
N TYR A 54 -1.28 -14.05 -6.04
CA TYR A 54 -0.52 -13.12 -5.21
C TYR A 54 -1.44 -12.19 -4.43
N ILE A 55 -2.41 -11.57 -5.10
CA ILE A 55 -3.39 -10.68 -4.48
C ILE A 55 -4.31 -11.42 -3.51
N GLU A 56 -4.75 -12.63 -3.86
CA GLU A 56 -5.57 -13.48 -2.97
C GLU A 56 -4.84 -13.80 -1.66
N ARG A 57 -3.57 -14.19 -1.74
CA ARG A 57 -2.73 -14.44 -0.55
C ARG A 57 -2.55 -13.19 0.30
N ARG A 58 -2.27 -12.05 -0.34
CA ARG A 58 -2.14 -10.76 0.35
C ARG A 58 -3.42 -10.42 1.10
N ASN A 59 -4.57 -10.51 0.44
CA ASN A 59 -5.88 -10.25 1.02
C ASN A 59 -6.14 -11.11 2.27
N PHE A 60 -5.86 -12.41 2.18
CA PHE A 60 -5.99 -13.33 3.31
C PHE A 60 -5.12 -12.91 4.50
N GLU A 61 -3.87 -12.53 4.23
CA GLU A 61 -2.89 -12.16 5.26
C GLU A 61 -3.23 -10.81 5.93
N ILE A 62 -3.56 -9.79 5.14
CA ILE A 62 -3.86 -8.45 5.66
C ILE A 62 -5.21 -8.40 6.37
N SER A 63 -6.21 -9.17 5.91
CA SER A 63 -7.52 -9.19 6.58
C SER A 63 -7.41 -9.88 7.94
N ALA A 64 -6.68 -11.00 8.02
CA ALA A 64 -6.46 -11.71 9.29
C ALA A 64 -5.71 -10.85 10.30
N THR A 65 -4.63 -10.18 9.89
CA THR A 65 -3.82 -9.34 10.78
C THR A 65 -4.58 -8.11 11.27
N HIS A 66 -5.31 -7.41 10.39
CA HIS A 66 -6.14 -6.27 10.82
C HIS A 66 -7.23 -6.66 11.81
N ASN A 67 -7.87 -7.83 11.63
CA ASN A 67 -8.91 -8.28 12.57
C ASN A 67 -8.35 -8.69 13.94
N ILE A 68 -7.05 -9.01 14.03
CA ILE A 68 -6.42 -9.43 15.29
C ILE A 68 -5.82 -8.22 16.04
N ASP A 69 -5.01 -7.39 15.37
CA ASP A 69 -4.30 -6.29 16.01
C ASP A 69 -4.28 -4.98 15.20
N GLY A 70 -5.08 -4.90 14.14
CA GLY A 70 -5.15 -3.71 13.28
C GLY A 70 -3.91 -3.48 12.40
N GLY A 71 -2.95 -4.40 12.41
CA GLY A 71 -1.67 -4.22 11.75
C GLY A 71 -1.63 -4.62 10.28
N THR A 72 -0.75 -3.95 9.52
CA THR A 72 -0.30 -4.37 8.19
C THR A 72 1.10 -3.88 7.89
N SER A 73 1.82 -4.63 7.06
CA SER A 73 3.13 -4.20 6.57
C SER A 73 3.03 -3.08 5.53
N CYS A 74 1.93 -3.03 4.79
CA CYS A 74 1.72 -2.10 3.69
C CYS A 74 0.23 -2.08 3.32
N MET A 75 -0.40 -0.91 3.37
CA MET A 75 -1.65 -0.65 2.65
C MET A 75 -1.33 -0.43 1.19
N SER A 76 -2.14 -0.97 0.29
CA SER A 76 -1.84 -1.01 -1.14
C SER A 76 -2.08 0.34 -1.82
N GLY A 77 -1.15 0.78 -2.68
CA GLY A 77 -1.31 2.00 -3.49
C GLY A 77 -2.50 1.98 -4.47
N ARG A 78 -2.98 0.80 -4.89
CA ARG A 78 -4.07 0.67 -5.89
C ARG A 78 -5.29 1.49 -5.54
N THR A 79 -5.73 1.43 -4.28
CA THR A 79 -6.76 2.32 -3.74
C THR A 79 -6.62 2.37 -2.24
N GLY A 80 -6.53 3.58 -1.71
CA GLY A 80 -6.56 3.86 -0.28
C GLY A 80 -7.15 5.22 0.02
N ALA A 81 -8.00 5.29 1.04
CA ALA A 81 -8.53 6.52 1.59
C ALA A 81 -7.71 6.92 2.83
N TYR A 82 -7.48 8.21 3.01
CA TYR A 82 -6.68 8.76 4.11
C TYR A 82 -7.28 10.08 4.57
N ARG A 83 -7.13 10.41 5.86
CA ARG A 83 -7.57 11.73 6.36
C ARG A 83 -6.76 12.84 5.71
N SER A 84 -7.45 13.88 5.23
CA SER A 84 -6.80 15.01 4.57
C SER A 84 -5.83 15.76 5.48
N GLU A 85 -6.09 15.81 6.79
CA GLU A 85 -5.21 16.44 7.79
C GLU A 85 -3.84 15.77 7.88
N ILE A 86 -3.78 14.46 7.64
CA ILE A 86 -2.54 13.68 7.62
C ILE A 86 -1.75 14.07 6.38
N LEU A 87 -2.36 13.94 5.19
CA LEU A 87 -1.69 14.18 3.92
C LEU A 87 -1.29 15.64 3.70
N SER A 88 -2.02 16.57 4.33
CA SER A 88 -1.76 18.01 4.23
C SER A 88 -0.80 18.51 5.33
N SER A 89 -0.44 17.67 6.30
CA SER A 89 0.49 18.07 7.37
C SER A 89 1.90 18.30 6.83
N HIS A 90 2.59 19.30 7.38
CA HIS A 90 3.96 19.63 6.98
C HIS A 90 4.92 18.45 7.25
N ASP A 91 4.75 17.78 8.40
CA ASP A 91 5.59 16.66 8.81
C ASP A 91 5.44 15.46 7.88
N PHE A 92 4.20 15.14 7.46
CA PHE A 92 3.95 14.10 6.48
C PHE A 92 4.60 14.44 5.14
N LEU A 93 4.34 15.64 4.59
CA LEU A 93 4.87 16.06 3.30
C LEU A 93 6.41 16.12 3.29
N HIS A 94 7.01 16.57 4.39
CA HIS A 94 8.45 16.58 4.55
C HIS A 94 9.02 15.16 4.61
N GLY A 95 8.42 14.28 5.41
CA GLY A 95 8.84 12.87 5.49
C GLY A 95 8.70 12.15 4.15
N PHE A 96 7.53 12.26 3.50
CA PHE A 96 7.20 11.60 2.25
C PHE A 96 8.19 11.97 1.13
N LYS A 97 8.53 13.26 1.00
CA LYS A 97 9.48 13.74 -0.03
C LYS A 97 10.94 13.37 0.26
N ASN A 98 11.28 13.11 1.52
CA ASN A 98 12.66 12.87 1.95
C ASN A 98 12.92 11.43 2.38
N GLU A 99 11.98 10.53 2.13
CA GLU A 99 12.12 9.12 2.47
C GLU A 99 13.32 8.51 1.74
N LYS A 100 14.18 7.82 2.50
CA LYS A 100 15.46 7.30 2.02
C LYS A 100 15.69 5.87 2.45
N TRP A 101 16.24 5.11 1.53
CA TRP A 101 16.93 3.87 1.87
C TRP A 101 18.43 4.09 1.85
N ARG A 102 19.05 4.05 3.04
CA ARG A 102 20.46 4.43 3.24
C ARG A 102 20.68 5.87 2.78
N LYS A 103 21.45 6.08 1.70
CA LYS A 103 21.73 7.40 1.14
C LYS A 103 20.84 7.76 -0.06
N TRP A 104 20.04 6.82 -0.55
CA TRP A 104 19.26 6.97 -1.77
C TRP A 104 17.82 7.37 -1.45
N ILE A 105 17.30 8.38 -2.14
CA ILE A 105 15.88 8.74 -2.07
C ILE A 105 15.04 7.57 -2.63
N LEU A 106 13.88 7.32 -2.05
CA LEU A 106 12.94 6.30 -2.53
C LEU A 106 11.88 6.95 -3.43
N ASN A 107 11.76 6.45 -4.68
CA ASN A 107 10.68 6.83 -5.61
C ASN A 107 9.57 5.76 -5.67
N ALA A 108 9.92 4.52 -5.33
CA ALA A 108 8.98 3.46 -5.06
C ALA A 108 8.67 3.42 -3.55
N ASP A 109 7.63 2.68 -3.17
CA ASP A 109 7.28 2.41 -1.76
C ASP A 109 6.55 3.57 -1.06
N ASP A 110 5.86 4.42 -1.83
CA ASP A 110 4.95 5.45 -1.33
C ASP A 110 3.91 4.88 -0.36
N ASP A 111 3.26 3.80 -0.76
CA ASP A 111 2.23 3.10 0.00
C ASP A 111 2.76 2.52 1.33
N ASN A 112 4.00 2.02 1.33
CA ASN A 112 4.74 1.56 2.49
C ASN A 112 5.13 2.71 3.43
N PHE A 113 5.57 3.85 2.89
CA PHE A 113 5.84 5.04 3.69
C PHE A 113 4.58 5.49 4.42
N VAL A 114 3.46 5.65 3.70
CA VAL A 114 2.20 6.11 4.33
C VAL A 114 1.79 5.18 5.46
N THR A 115 1.88 3.86 5.23
CA THR A 115 1.56 2.86 6.26
C THR A 115 2.43 3.00 7.50
N ARG A 116 3.76 3.09 7.34
CA ARG A 116 4.70 3.28 8.46
C ARG A 116 4.49 4.61 9.19
N TRP A 117 4.22 5.67 8.43
CA TRP A 117 3.97 6.99 8.99
C TRP A 117 2.73 6.96 9.90
N LEU A 118 1.64 6.33 9.47
CA LEU A 118 0.43 6.17 10.28
C LEU A 118 0.71 5.42 11.59
N VAL A 119 1.42 4.29 11.50
CA VAL A 119 1.80 3.48 12.68
C VAL A 119 2.71 4.25 13.65
N SER A 120 3.67 5.02 13.13
CA SER A 120 4.56 5.82 13.97
C SER A 120 3.85 6.96 14.70
N HIS A 121 2.77 7.48 14.12
CA HIS A 121 1.95 8.56 14.69
C HIS A 121 0.71 8.05 15.42
N GLN A 122 0.63 6.74 15.72
CA GLN A 122 -0.47 6.09 16.46
C GLN A 122 -1.84 6.21 15.79
N TRP A 123 -1.89 6.38 14.47
CA TRP A 123 -3.14 6.27 13.72
C TRP A 123 -3.51 4.80 13.54
N LYS A 124 -4.80 4.48 13.70
CA LYS A 124 -5.33 3.17 13.33
C LYS A 124 -5.45 3.07 11.82
N THR A 125 -5.27 1.86 11.32
CA THR A 125 -5.51 1.49 9.92
C THR A 125 -6.58 0.42 9.83
N TRP A 126 -7.29 0.39 8.70
CA TRP A 126 -8.29 -0.64 8.44
C TRP A 126 -8.23 -1.14 7.00
N ILE A 127 -8.57 -2.41 6.80
CA ILE A 127 -8.80 -2.97 5.46
C ILE A 127 -10.25 -3.35 5.38
N GLN A 128 -10.99 -2.66 4.51
CA GLN A 128 -12.38 -2.95 4.27
C GLN A 128 -12.47 -4.18 3.35
N TYR A 129 -12.53 -5.35 3.99
CA TYR A 129 -12.65 -6.64 3.31
C TYR A 129 -14.13 -7.00 3.05
N ASP A 130 -14.74 -6.29 2.11
CA ASP A 130 -16.12 -6.53 1.67
C ASP A 130 -16.21 -6.53 0.14
N LYS A 131 -17.20 -7.23 -0.42
CA LYS A 131 -17.47 -7.27 -1.87
C LYS A 131 -17.82 -5.89 -2.41
N GLU A 132 -18.53 -5.08 -1.63
CA GLU A 132 -18.91 -3.72 -2.04
C GLU A 132 -17.72 -2.73 -2.01
N CYS A 133 -16.60 -3.13 -1.40
CA CYS A 133 -15.34 -2.40 -1.39
C CYS A 133 -14.24 -3.13 -2.19
N GLU A 134 -14.64 -4.05 -3.07
CA GLU A 134 -13.74 -4.88 -3.86
C GLU A 134 -13.36 -4.16 -5.15
N ILE A 135 -12.11 -3.73 -5.25
CA ILE A 135 -11.56 -3.10 -6.46
C ILE A 135 -11.00 -4.16 -7.41
N GLU A 136 -11.07 -3.89 -8.71
CA GLU A 136 -10.36 -4.66 -9.73
C GLU A 136 -9.11 -3.93 -10.20
N THR A 137 -8.00 -4.63 -10.36
CA THR A 137 -6.73 -4.11 -10.90
C THR A 137 -6.18 -5.05 -11.97
N THR A 138 -5.30 -4.54 -12.81
CA THR A 138 -4.57 -5.34 -13.79
C THR A 138 -3.15 -5.62 -13.29
N LEU A 139 -2.59 -6.77 -13.67
CA LEU A 139 -1.19 -7.10 -13.41
C LEU A 139 -0.54 -7.53 -14.71
N GLU A 140 0.80 -7.56 -14.72
CA GLU A 140 1.55 -8.00 -15.90
C GLU A 140 1.25 -9.47 -16.22
N ASN A 141 0.73 -9.73 -17.42
CA ASN A 141 0.37 -11.08 -17.88
C ASN A 141 1.50 -11.74 -18.71
N SER A 142 2.75 -11.33 -18.47
CA SER A 142 3.94 -11.78 -19.20
C SER A 142 5.14 -11.91 -18.25
N THR A 143 6.32 -12.22 -18.81
CA THR A 143 7.57 -12.23 -18.04
C THR A 143 7.88 -10.90 -17.34
N LYS A 144 7.25 -9.80 -17.74
CA LYS A 144 7.30 -8.52 -17.02
C LYS A 144 6.82 -8.62 -15.57
N PHE A 145 5.98 -9.61 -15.25
CA PHE A 145 5.56 -9.92 -13.90
C PHE A 145 6.73 -10.19 -12.95
N LEU A 146 7.86 -10.69 -13.47
CA LEU A 146 9.07 -10.90 -12.68
C LEU A 146 9.69 -9.59 -12.18
N TYR A 147 9.63 -8.53 -12.99
CA TYR A 147 10.08 -7.19 -12.57
C TYR A 147 9.14 -6.60 -11.52
N GLN A 148 7.82 -6.80 -11.66
CA GLN A 148 6.85 -6.41 -10.64
C GLN A 148 7.12 -7.13 -9.31
N CYS A 149 7.29 -8.45 -9.33
CA CYS A 149 7.61 -9.25 -8.14
C CYS A 149 8.92 -8.78 -7.49
N SER A 150 9.96 -8.52 -8.30
CA SER A 150 11.25 -8.05 -7.81
C SER A 150 11.14 -6.68 -7.14
N ARG A 151 10.34 -5.77 -7.70
CA ARG A 151 10.06 -4.46 -7.10
C ARG A 151 9.34 -4.61 -5.76
N TRP A 152 8.22 -5.35 -5.72
CA TRP A 152 7.49 -5.56 -4.46
C TRP A 152 8.33 -6.27 -3.40
N ALA A 153 9.18 -7.22 -3.79
CA ALA A 153 10.10 -7.88 -2.88
C ALA A 153 11.12 -6.89 -2.28
N ARG A 154 11.69 -5.98 -3.09
CA ARG A 154 12.58 -4.91 -2.60
C ARG A 154 11.84 -3.97 -1.64
N SER A 155 10.64 -3.53 -2.00
CA SER A 155 9.79 -2.69 -1.14
C SER A 155 9.54 -3.34 0.21
N ASN A 156 9.14 -4.61 0.20
CA ASN A 156 8.86 -5.39 1.41
C ASN A 156 10.12 -5.52 2.28
N TRP A 157 11.28 -5.82 1.70
CA TRP A 157 12.54 -5.89 2.45
C TRP A 157 12.89 -4.56 3.12
N ARG A 158 12.84 -3.46 2.36
CA ARG A 158 13.19 -2.13 2.87
C ARG A 158 12.23 -1.70 3.98
N SER A 159 10.93 -1.72 3.66
CA SER A 159 9.88 -1.26 4.57
C SER A 159 9.86 -2.08 5.86
N ASN A 160 9.84 -3.41 5.76
CA ASN A 160 9.78 -4.26 6.97
C ASN A 160 11.03 -4.10 7.83
N TRP A 161 12.21 -3.99 7.23
CA TRP A 161 13.44 -3.71 7.97
C TRP A 161 13.35 -2.37 8.71
N THR A 162 12.92 -1.30 8.04
CA THR A 162 12.75 0.01 8.67
C THR A 162 11.73 -0.04 9.82
N SER A 163 10.58 -0.69 9.63
CA SER A 163 9.56 -0.85 10.68
C SER A 163 10.09 -1.62 11.89
N MET A 164 10.80 -2.73 11.67
CA MET A 164 11.30 -3.59 12.76
C MET A 164 12.51 -2.99 13.49
N VAL A 165 13.45 -2.38 12.75
CA VAL A 165 14.80 -2.07 13.29
C VAL A 165 14.98 -0.59 13.56
N THR A 166 14.49 0.27 12.67
CA THR A 166 14.69 1.73 12.78
C THR A 166 13.58 2.37 13.59
N GLU A 167 12.33 2.15 13.20
CA GLU A 167 11.15 2.82 13.76
C GLU A 167 10.62 2.13 15.02
N ARG A 168 10.57 0.78 15.02
CA ARG A 168 10.25 -0.08 16.17
C ARG A 168 8.85 0.09 16.79
N TYR A 169 7.99 0.93 16.21
CA TYR A 169 6.62 1.14 16.71
C TYR A 169 5.75 -0.12 16.66
N ILE A 170 6.01 -1.01 15.68
CA ILE A 170 5.23 -2.23 15.47
C ILE A 170 5.32 -3.21 16.66
N TRP A 171 6.44 -3.21 17.40
CA TRP A 171 6.67 -4.10 18.54
C TRP A 171 5.77 -3.84 19.74
N LYS A 172 5.16 -2.67 19.81
CA LYS A 172 4.26 -2.31 20.92
C LYS A 172 2.79 -2.26 20.50
N GLN A 173 2.52 -2.07 19.21
CA GLN A 173 1.18 -1.84 18.69
C GLN A 173 0.58 -3.05 17.99
N GLN A 174 1.38 -3.83 17.26
CA GLN A 174 0.89 -4.86 16.34
C GLN A 174 1.78 -6.11 16.38
N LEU A 175 1.77 -6.79 17.52
CA LEU A 175 2.61 -7.97 17.78
C LEU A 175 2.31 -9.13 16.83
N TRP A 176 1.03 -9.36 16.53
CA TRP A 176 0.62 -10.44 15.63
C TRP A 176 1.03 -10.12 14.20
N CYS A 177 0.79 -8.91 13.72
CA CYS A 177 1.27 -8.46 12.42
C CYS A 177 2.82 -8.53 12.32
N THR A 178 3.53 -8.14 13.38
CA THR A 178 5.00 -8.24 13.46
C THR A 178 5.47 -9.67 13.23
N TYR A 179 4.84 -10.64 13.89
CA TYR A 179 5.12 -12.06 13.68
C TYR A 179 4.70 -12.55 12.28
N ALA A 180 3.47 -12.27 11.86
CA ALA A 180 2.86 -12.89 10.69
C ALA A 180 3.33 -12.29 9.36
N LEU A 181 3.61 -10.98 9.30
CA LEU A 181 3.99 -10.29 8.06
C LEU A 181 5.44 -9.83 8.05
N HIS A 182 5.91 -9.21 9.14
CA HIS A 182 7.25 -8.64 9.15
C HIS A 182 8.33 -9.75 9.27
N PHE A 183 8.20 -10.65 10.25
CA PHE A 183 9.09 -11.80 10.39
C PHE A 183 8.99 -12.82 9.25
N ALA A 184 7.80 -12.99 8.67
CA ALA A 184 7.61 -13.85 7.50
C ALA A 184 8.51 -13.46 6.32
N THR A 185 9.00 -12.22 6.26
CA THR A 185 10.01 -11.80 5.27
C THR A 185 11.24 -12.69 5.30
N PHE A 186 11.71 -13.12 6.48
CA PHE A 186 12.91 -13.94 6.65
C PHE A 186 12.61 -15.45 6.52
N THR A 187 11.40 -15.89 6.87
CA THR A 187 11.03 -17.31 6.88
C THR A 187 10.32 -17.78 5.60
N SER A 188 10.02 -16.87 4.67
CA SER A 188 9.27 -17.19 3.44
C SER A 188 10.08 -17.81 2.29
N LEU A 189 11.29 -18.32 2.56
CA LEU A 189 12.11 -19.04 1.59
C LEU A 189 11.63 -20.50 1.46
N ALA A 190 10.47 -20.69 0.81
CA ALA A 190 9.83 -22.00 0.70
C ALA A 190 10.75 -23.10 0.12
N PHE A 191 11.66 -22.76 -0.81
CA PHE A 191 12.57 -23.74 -1.40
C PHE A 191 13.61 -24.27 -0.41
N VAL A 192 13.87 -23.55 0.68
CA VAL A 192 14.74 -23.97 1.79
C VAL A 192 13.91 -24.60 2.89
N VAL A 193 12.83 -23.92 3.30
CA VAL A 193 12.01 -24.32 4.45
C VAL A 193 11.28 -25.64 4.18
N ASP A 194 10.73 -25.85 2.99
CA ASP A 194 9.93 -27.05 2.72
C ASP A 194 10.78 -28.34 2.76
N PRO A 195 11.95 -28.44 2.09
CA PRO A 195 12.83 -29.59 2.24
C PRO A 195 13.34 -29.76 3.67
N LEU A 196 13.64 -28.67 4.38
CA LEU A 196 14.09 -28.72 5.78
C LEU A 196 13.00 -29.26 6.70
N LEU A 197 11.73 -28.92 6.50
CA LEU A 197 10.62 -29.47 7.29
C LEU A 197 10.49 -30.99 7.07
N LEU A 198 10.61 -31.45 5.83
CA LEU A 198 10.58 -32.88 5.51
C LEU A 198 11.81 -33.63 6.08
N ALA A 199 13.00 -33.05 5.97
CA ALA A 199 14.23 -33.60 6.54
C ALA A 199 14.18 -33.64 8.07
N SER A 200 13.69 -32.57 8.70
CA SER A 200 13.53 -32.48 10.15
C SER A 200 12.48 -33.45 10.66
N CYS A 201 11.38 -33.65 9.94
CA CYS A 201 10.41 -34.71 10.24
C CYS A 201 11.09 -36.08 10.17
N TRP A 202 11.84 -36.35 9.10
CA TRP A 202 12.54 -37.63 8.92
C TRP A 202 13.59 -37.90 10.00
N TRP A 203 14.35 -36.88 10.43
CA TRP A 203 15.35 -37.00 11.50
C TRP A 203 14.71 -37.07 12.89
N GLY A 204 13.65 -36.30 13.13
CA GLY A 204 12.93 -36.30 14.41
C GLY A 204 12.24 -37.63 14.72
N THR A 205 11.91 -38.41 13.70
CA THR A 205 11.33 -39.75 13.83
C THR A 205 12.37 -40.86 13.62
N ALA A 206 13.66 -40.62 13.93
CA ALA A 206 14.72 -41.59 13.68
C ALA A 206 14.56 -42.89 14.49
N ASP A 207 14.04 -42.80 15.71
CA ASP A 207 13.88 -43.93 16.64
C ASP A 207 12.57 -44.70 16.44
N TRP A 208 11.72 -44.28 15.49
CA TRP A 208 10.44 -44.92 15.20
C TRP A 208 10.65 -46.13 14.28
N ASP A 209 9.70 -47.06 14.29
CA ASP A 209 9.66 -48.11 13.27
C ASP A 209 9.48 -47.49 11.87
N ILE A 210 9.97 -48.22 10.87
CA ILE A 210 10.00 -47.72 9.49
C ILE A 210 8.60 -47.46 8.91
N GLN A 211 7.56 -48.17 9.38
CA GLN A 211 6.20 -47.97 8.88
C GLN A 211 5.62 -46.65 9.40
N ASN A 212 5.67 -46.42 10.72
CA ASN A 212 5.21 -45.18 11.34
C ASN A 212 6.02 -43.97 10.87
N ARG A 213 7.32 -44.13 10.64
CA ARG A 213 8.16 -43.10 10.05
C ARG A 213 7.71 -42.71 8.63
N ARG A 214 7.36 -43.69 7.80
CA ARG A 214 6.80 -43.42 6.45
C ARG A 214 5.44 -42.74 6.55
N TYR A 215 4.59 -43.13 7.48
CA TYR A 215 3.31 -42.46 7.70
C TYR A 215 3.50 -41.00 8.12
N ALA A 216 4.38 -40.71 9.08
CA ALA A 216 4.68 -39.34 9.48
C ALA A 216 5.19 -38.49 8.31
N PHE A 217 6.13 -39.02 7.53
CA PHE A 217 6.68 -38.33 6.36
C PHE A 217 5.61 -38.02 5.31
N TRP A 218 4.79 -39.01 4.92
CA TRP A 218 3.76 -38.81 3.90
C TRP A 218 2.61 -37.94 4.39
N THR A 219 2.22 -38.05 5.66
CA THR A 219 1.25 -37.13 6.26
C THR A 219 1.76 -35.69 6.24
N GLN A 220 3.03 -35.45 6.61
CA GLN A 220 3.64 -34.13 6.52
C GLN A 220 3.69 -33.62 5.07
N PHE A 221 4.09 -34.48 4.12
CA PHE A 221 4.13 -34.13 2.70
C PHE A 221 2.74 -33.75 2.18
N ILE A 222 1.73 -34.58 2.44
CA ILE A 222 0.34 -34.31 2.05
C ILE A 222 -0.16 -33.04 2.72
N PHE A 223 0.06 -32.85 4.02
CA PHE A 223 -0.33 -31.64 4.74
C PHE A 223 0.28 -30.38 4.10
N MET A 224 1.57 -30.42 3.76
CA MET A 224 2.24 -29.30 3.11
C MET A 224 1.61 -28.98 1.75
N PHE A 225 1.52 -29.95 0.84
CA PHE A 225 1.10 -29.67 -0.53
C PHE A 225 -0.42 -29.57 -0.70
N ALA A 226 -1.21 -30.33 0.04
CA ALA A 226 -2.68 -30.34 -0.06
C ALA A 226 -3.32 -29.23 0.79
N PHE A 227 -2.75 -28.88 1.95
CA PHE A 227 -3.31 -27.86 2.82
C PHE A 227 -2.52 -26.55 2.75
N THR A 228 -1.23 -26.54 3.12
CA THR A 228 -0.51 -25.25 3.30
C THR A 228 -0.35 -24.45 2.00
N LYS A 229 -0.21 -25.12 0.85
CA LYS A 229 -0.11 -24.46 -0.46
C LYS A 229 -1.46 -24.01 -1.03
N VAL A 230 -2.57 -24.52 -0.49
CA VAL A 230 -3.92 -24.35 -1.05
C VAL A 230 -4.79 -23.43 -0.21
N VAL A 231 -4.65 -23.45 1.12
CA VAL A 231 -5.57 -22.76 2.05
C VAL A 231 -5.75 -21.27 1.75
N LYS A 232 -4.66 -20.55 1.44
CA LYS A 232 -4.71 -19.11 1.12
C LYS A 232 -5.26 -18.80 -0.28
N LEU A 233 -5.46 -19.82 -1.11
CA LEU A 233 -5.99 -19.72 -2.47
C LEU A 233 -7.43 -20.20 -2.57
N MET A 234 -8.03 -20.66 -1.47
CA MET A 234 -9.37 -21.26 -1.49
C MET A 234 -10.42 -20.32 -2.07
N GLY A 235 -10.36 -19.02 -1.78
CA GLY A 235 -11.28 -18.04 -2.36
C GLY A 235 -11.25 -18.03 -3.89
N LEU A 236 -10.08 -18.24 -4.49
CA LEU A 236 -9.91 -18.28 -5.94
C LEU A 236 -10.49 -19.57 -6.54
N PHE A 237 -10.25 -20.72 -5.90
CA PHE A 237 -10.77 -22.02 -6.35
C PHE A 237 -12.28 -22.16 -6.16
N ILE A 238 -12.85 -21.58 -5.10
CA ILE A 238 -14.31 -21.55 -4.90
C ILE A 238 -14.98 -20.76 -6.01
N ARG A 239 -14.38 -19.63 -6.42
CA ARG A 239 -14.90 -18.80 -7.52
C ARG A 239 -14.71 -19.45 -8.88
N ASN A 240 -13.58 -20.10 -9.10
CA ASN A 240 -13.22 -20.74 -10.37
C ASN A 240 -12.60 -22.12 -10.12
N PRO A 241 -13.40 -23.19 -10.01
CA PRO A 241 -12.86 -24.53 -9.71
C PRO A 241 -11.88 -25.07 -10.76
N SER A 242 -12.05 -24.65 -12.03
CA SER A 242 -11.14 -25.01 -13.13
C SER A 242 -9.72 -24.49 -12.94
N ASP A 243 -9.52 -23.45 -12.12
CA ASP A 243 -8.21 -22.86 -11.86
C ASP A 243 -7.26 -23.81 -11.12
N ILE A 244 -7.74 -24.96 -10.60
CA ILE A 244 -6.90 -25.99 -9.97
C ILE A 244 -5.75 -26.46 -10.89
N MET A 245 -5.92 -26.37 -12.20
CA MET A 245 -4.88 -26.68 -13.19
C MET A 245 -3.63 -25.78 -13.06
N PHE A 246 -3.75 -24.58 -12.49
CA PHE A 246 -2.63 -23.66 -12.28
C PHE A 246 -1.89 -23.89 -10.96
N LEU A 247 -2.40 -24.77 -10.08
CA LEU A 247 -1.78 -25.05 -8.78
C LEU A 247 -0.32 -25.54 -8.90
N PRO A 248 0.04 -26.48 -9.80
CA PRO A 248 1.43 -26.89 -9.96
C PRO A 248 2.35 -25.72 -10.35
N VAL A 249 1.88 -24.85 -11.26
CA VAL A 249 2.61 -23.64 -11.68
C VAL A 249 2.80 -22.70 -10.50
N SER A 250 1.76 -22.51 -9.66
CA SER A 250 1.82 -21.72 -8.42
C SER A 250 2.92 -22.20 -7.47
N VAL A 251 3.00 -23.52 -7.26
CA VAL A 251 3.96 -24.12 -6.32
C VAL A 251 5.39 -23.95 -6.83
N LEU A 252 5.63 -24.26 -8.10
CA LEU A 252 6.94 -24.07 -8.74
C LEU A 252 7.35 -22.59 -8.73
N PHE A 253 6.41 -21.71 -9.08
CA PHE A 253 6.66 -20.27 -9.02
C PHE A 253 6.91 -19.79 -7.59
N GLY A 254 6.26 -20.35 -6.58
CA GLY A 254 6.53 -20.04 -5.18
C GLY A 254 7.96 -20.34 -4.75
N TYR A 255 8.53 -21.46 -5.21
CA TYR A 255 9.95 -21.76 -4.99
C TYR A 255 10.86 -20.79 -5.73
N PHE A 256 10.58 -20.52 -7.01
CA PHE A 256 11.32 -19.55 -7.81
C PHE A 256 11.24 -18.13 -7.23
N HIS A 257 10.09 -17.73 -6.69
CA HIS A 257 9.88 -16.44 -6.06
C HIS A 257 10.73 -16.28 -4.78
N GLY A 258 11.11 -17.38 -4.12
CA GLY A 258 12.14 -17.35 -3.07
C GLY A 258 13.50 -16.85 -3.58
N LEU A 259 13.89 -17.23 -4.80
CA LEU A 259 15.10 -16.71 -5.44
C LEU A 259 14.95 -15.23 -5.81
N ILE A 260 13.77 -14.80 -6.27
CA ILE A 260 13.46 -13.37 -6.51
C ILE A 260 13.65 -12.57 -5.23
N LYS A 261 13.18 -13.08 -4.07
CA LYS A 261 13.36 -12.42 -2.77
C LYS A 261 14.83 -12.28 -2.38
N LEU A 262 15.67 -13.28 -2.65
CA LEU A 262 17.12 -13.20 -2.41
C LEU A 262 17.79 -12.20 -3.36
N TYR A 263 17.42 -12.20 -4.64
CA TYR A 263 17.88 -11.21 -5.60
C TYR A 263 17.48 -9.79 -5.19
N ALA A 264 16.25 -9.60 -4.70
CA ALA A 264 15.80 -8.32 -4.17
C ALA A 264 16.62 -7.87 -2.95
N LEU A 265 16.96 -8.79 -2.04
CA LEU A 265 17.77 -8.51 -0.84
C LEU A 265 19.18 -7.99 -1.20
N ILE A 266 19.81 -8.53 -2.23
CA ILE A 266 21.14 -8.05 -2.69
C ILE A 266 21.04 -6.78 -3.55
N THR A 267 19.86 -6.46 -4.10
CA THR A 267 19.61 -5.29 -4.97
C THR A 267 18.79 -4.18 -4.32
N LEU A 268 18.74 -4.09 -2.98
CA LEU A 268 17.94 -3.06 -2.28
C LEU A 268 18.31 -1.61 -2.60
N ASN A 269 19.51 -1.38 -3.15
CA ASN A 269 19.95 -0.07 -3.62
C ASN A 269 19.21 0.39 -4.90
N MET A 270 18.50 -0.50 -5.61
CA MET A 270 17.62 -0.14 -6.72
C MET A 270 16.35 0.51 -6.16
N THR A 271 16.29 1.84 -6.19
CA THR A 271 15.21 2.66 -5.63
C THR A 271 14.19 3.17 -6.65
N SER A 272 14.40 2.85 -7.93
CA SER A 272 13.59 3.25 -9.07
C SER A 272 12.40 2.30 -9.30
N TRP A 273 11.47 2.70 -10.17
CA TRP A 273 10.31 1.88 -10.49
C TRP A 273 10.68 0.70 -11.40
N GLY A 274 11.66 0.87 -12.30
CA GLY A 274 12.24 -0.19 -13.15
C GLY A 274 11.30 -0.83 -14.17
N SER A 275 9.98 -0.69 -14.00
CA SER A 275 8.93 -1.15 -14.93
C SER A 275 8.28 -0.01 -15.72
N ARG A 276 8.61 1.26 -15.41
CA ARG A 276 8.09 2.46 -16.09
C ARG A 276 9.28 3.24 -16.65
N ALA A 277 9.28 3.53 -17.95
CA ALA A 277 10.36 4.27 -18.60
C ALA A 277 10.55 5.68 -18.01
N ASP A 278 9.45 6.34 -17.63
CA ASP A 278 9.48 7.72 -17.10
C ASP A 278 9.86 7.80 -15.62
N GLY A 279 9.73 6.69 -14.87
CA GLY A 279 10.01 6.67 -13.43
C GLY A 279 11.50 6.80 -13.08
N ASP A 280 12.35 6.55 -14.08
CA ASP A 280 13.80 6.42 -13.92
C ASP A 280 14.57 7.54 -14.68
N ALA A 281 13.85 8.44 -15.37
CA ALA A 281 14.43 9.45 -16.27
C ALA A 281 15.37 10.46 -15.59
N ASN A 282 15.25 10.67 -14.27
CA ASN A 282 16.05 11.63 -13.51
C ASN A 282 16.93 10.98 -12.42
N ASP A 283 17.22 9.68 -12.55
CA ASP A 283 17.91 8.94 -11.48
C ASP A 283 19.34 9.43 -11.22
N GLU A 284 20.10 9.82 -12.24
CA GLU A 284 21.49 10.30 -12.07
C GLU A 284 21.58 11.56 -11.20
N GLN A 285 20.66 12.52 -11.40
CA GLN A 285 20.60 13.77 -10.63
C GLN A 285 20.05 13.56 -9.23
N ARG A 286 19.15 12.59 -9.05
CA ARG A 286 18.46 12.32 -7.78
C ARG A 286 19.25 11.43 -6.83
N LEU A 287 19.99 10.47 -7.38
CA LEU A 287 20.89 9.60 -6.63
C LEU A 287 22.19 10.33 -6.27
N ALA A 288 22.42 11.54 -6.79
CA ALA A 288 23.48 12.41 -6.33
C ALA A 288 23.33 12.69 -4.81
N PRO A 289 24.43 12.67 -4.05
CA PRO A 289 24.38 13.03 -2.63
C PRO A 289 23.75 14.41 -2.47
N ALA A 290 22.80 14.55 -1.55
CA ALA A 290 22.25 15.86 -1.23
C ALA A 290 23.41 16.82 -0.90
N PRO A 291 23.44 18.02 -1.51
CA PRO A 291 24.49 18.98 -1.22
C PRO A 291 24.51 19.25 0.29
N GLN A 292 25.70 19.19 0.88
CA GLN A 292 25.89 19.54 2.29
C GLN A 292 25.30 20.95 2.51
N PRO A 293 24.39 21.13 3.49
CA PRO A 293 23.91 22.46 3.84
C PRO A 293 25.12 23.36 4.08
N SER A 294 25.18 24.51 3.41
CA SER A 294 26.30 25.42 3.60
C SER A 294 26.39 25.80 5.09
N ILE A 295 27.59 25.69 5.67
CA ILE A 295 27.86 26.01 7.08
C ILE A 295 27.58 27.51 7.39
N VAL A 296 27.32 28.31 6.36
CA VAL A 296 27.25 29.78 6.39
C VAL A 296 25.93 30.34 6.95
N LEU A 297 24.94 29.51 7.28
CA LEU A 297 23.66 29.96 7.86
C LEU A 297 23.51 29.68 9.37
N LYS A 298 24.63 29.51 10.09
CA LYS A 298 24.63 29.63 11.55
C LYS A 298 25.41 30.88 11.93
N THR A 299 24.66 31.91 12.32
CA THR A 299 25.09 33.25 12.80
C THR A 299 25.44 34.25 11.69
N PRO A 300 24.72 35.39 11.56
CA PRO A 300 25.19 36.49 10.73
C PRO A 300 26.53 37.02 11.31
N PRO A 301 27.52 37.36 10.47
CA PRO A 301 28.78 37.89 10.94
C PRO A 301 28.57 39.31 11.46
N GLY A 302 28.41 39.46 12.77
CA GLY A 302 28.29 40.77 13.40
C GLY A 302 28.17 40.68 14.92
N LYS A 303 28.85 41.58 15.64
CA LYS A 303 28.76 41.75 17.10
C LYS A 303 27.42 42.39 17.55
N GLY A 304 26.33 42.14 16.85
CA GLY A 304 25.01 42.66 17.18
C GLY A 304 24.22 41.64 17.98
N SER A 305 23.97 41.90 19.27
CA SER A 305 23.06 41.06 20.06
C SER A 305 21.68 41.05 19.41
N LEU A 306 21.13 39.87 19.14
CA LEU A 306 19.74 39.71 18.72
C LEU A 306 18.83 40.37 19.77
N ILE A 307 18.11 41.42 19.37
CA ILE A 307 17.11 42.06 20.22
C ILE A 307 16.02 41.02 20.49
N ARG A 308 16.01 40.47 21.72
CA ARG A 308 14.88 39.68 22.22
C ARG A 308 13.68 40.61 22.38
N TYR A 309 12.81 40.67 21.39
CA TYR A 309 11.46 41.21 21.58
C TYR A 309 10.64 40.20 22.36
N ASN A 310 10.75 40.26 23.69
CA ASN A 310 9.73 39.78 24.62
C ASN A 310 9.99 40.38 26.01
N ALA A 311 9.50 41.60 26.22
CA ALA A 311 9.32 42.16 27.55
C ALA A 311 7.95 42.85 27.62
N ARG A 312 7.00 42.09 28.21
CA ARG A 312 5.76 42.49 28.88
C ARG A 312 5.37 43.98 28.83
N GLN A 313 4.22 44.24 28.21
CA GLN A 313 3.37 45.39 28.54
C GLN A 313 3.14 45.49 30.06
N LYS A 314 3.59 46.58 30.68
CA LYS A 314 3.02 47.13 31.92
C LYS A 314 2.60 48.56 31.62
N GLY A 315 1.35 48.85 31.93
CA GLY A 315 0.62 50.02 31.43
C GLY A 315 1.14 51.36 31.90
N ARG A 316 0.92 52.36 31.03
CA ARG A 316 0.64 53.74 31.39
C ARG A 316 -0.16 54.38 30.25
N GLN A 317 -1.40 54.77 30.54
CA GLN A 317 -2.20 55.73 29.74
C GLN A 317 -1.91 57.16 30.24
N PRO A 318 -2.50 58.22 29.66
CA PRO A 318 -2.53 58.62 28.25
C PRO A 318 -2.01 60.07 28.09
N GLN A 319 -1.68 60.51 26.88
CA GLN A 319 -1.62 61.95 26.60
C GLN A 319 -2.27 62.24 25.24
N ALA A 320 -3.34 63.00 25.30
CA ALA A 320 -4.14 63.45 24.19
C ALA A 320 -3.50 64.67 23.52
N GLN A 321 -3.45 64.68 22.19
CA GLN A 321 -3.71 65.90 21.42
C GLN A 321 -4.09 65.57 19.97
N GLN A 322 -5.24 66.10 19.56
CA GLN A 322 -5.81 66.12 18.21
C GLN A 322 -4.91 66.93 17.25
N VAL A 323 -4.92 66.61 15.96
CA VAL A 323 -5.29 67.49 14.82
C VAL A 323 -5.36 66.63 13.53
N ALA A 324 -6.28 66.98 12.63
CA ALA A 324 -6.67 66.29 11.40
C ALA A 324 -6.02 66.86 10.11
N TRP A 325 -6.29 66.20 8.96
CA TRP A 325 -6.02 66.58 7.54
C TRP A 325 -4.55 66.33 7.07
N GLU A 326 -4.17 65.83 5.88
CA GLU A 326 -4.81 65.64 4.56
C GLU A 326 -3.92 64.76 3.62
N LYS A 327 -4.55 64.01 2.68
CA LYS A 327 -4.23 63.62 1.27
C LYS A 327 -2.84 63.24 0.71
N SER A 328 -2.94 62.35 -0.31
CA SER A 328 -2.10 62.14 -1.53
C SER A 328 -0.75 61.43 -1.36
N ASP A 329 -0.25 60.57 -2.26
CA ASP A 329 -0.74 59.95 -3.50
C ASP A 329 0.34 58.97 -4.02
N TYR A 330 -0.07 58.04 -4.89
CA TYR A 330 0.68 57.27 -5.90
C TYR A 330 1.94 56.44 -5.55
N ALA A 331 1.81 55.12 -5.77
CA ALA A 331 2.61 54.41 -6.78
C ALA A 331 1.85 53.16 -7.28
N ALA A 332 1.37 53.24 -8.51
CA ALA A 332 0.86 52.10 -9.28
C ALA A 332 2.02 51.45 -10.06
N TYR A 333 2.03 50.12 -10.15
CA TYR A 333 2.55 49.42 -11.32
C TYR A 333 1.73 48.15 -11.56
N ASP A 334 1.20 48.07 -12.77
CA ASP A 334 0.32 47.07 -13.36
C ASP A 334 1.16 46.06 -14.16
N SER A 335 0.78 44.78 -14.12
CA SER A 335 1.06 43.84 -15.22
C SER A 335 0.05 42.67 -15.20
N SER A 336 -1.09 42.96 -15.82
CA SER A 336 -1.98 42.04 -16.51
C SER A 336 -1.31 40.83 -17.20
N THR A 337 -1.83 39.62 -16.97
CA THR A 337 -2.12 38.65 -18.04
C THR A 337 -3.28 37.74 -17.64
N SER A 338 -4.39 37.91 -18.34
CA SER A 338 -5.68 37.25 -18.12
C SER A 338 -5.68 35.79 -18.61
N TYR A 339 -6.24 34.89 -17.81
CA TYR A 339 -6.63 33.53 -18.24
C TYR A 339 -8.15 33.50 -18.43
N VAL A 340 -8.60 33.09 -19.63
CA VAL A 340 -10.00 33.03 -20.04
C VAL A 340 -10.56 31.63 -19.73
N PRO A 341 -11.65 31.49 -18.94
CA PRO A 341 -12.30 30.19 -18.76
C PRO A 341 -13.22 29.87 -19.94
N ILE A 342 -13.02 28.69 -20.55
CA ILE A 342 -13.86 28.12 -21.61
C ILE A 342 -15.23 27.78 -21.03
N ARG A 343 -16.28 28.49 -21.48
CA ARG A 343 -17.70 28.11 -21.31
C ARG A 343 -18.05 27.03 -22.34
N VAL A 344 -18.45 25.86 -21.87
CA VAL A 344 -19.11 24.84 -22.70
C VAL A 344 -20.59 25.19 -22.81
N HIS A 345 -21.10 25.23 -24.04
CA HIS A 345 -22.49 25.51 -24.38
C HIS A 345 -23.43 24.38 -23.96
N THR A 346 -24.50 24.72 -23.24
CA THR A 346 -25.68 23.87 -23.01
C THR A 346 -26.66 24.01 -24.17
N PRO A 347 -27.10 22.93 -24.84
CA PRO A 347 -28.26 22.96 -25.71
C PRO A 347 -29.56 22.70 -24.95
N MET A 348 -30.60 23.42 -25.38
CA MET A 348 -31.98 23.42 -24.87
C MET A 348 -32.69 22.05 -24.89
N ALA A 349 -33.63 21.94 -23.95
CA ALA A 349 -34.58 20.85 -23.78
C ALA A 349 -35.48 20.64 -25.02
N MET A 350 -35.68 19.37 -25.37
CA MET A 350 -36.84 18.88 -26.11
C MET A 350 -37.43 17.70 -25.34
N THR A 351 -38.71 17.81 -24.97
CA THR A 351 -39.54 16.72 -24.44
C THR A 351 -39.76 15.64 -25.50
N PRO A 352 -39.91 14.37 -25.08
CA PRO A 352 -41.09 13.64 -25.55
C PRO A 352 -41.73 12.69 -24.50
N ASN A 353 -43.07 12.71 -24.52
CA ASN A 353 -44.02 11.61 -24.42
C ASN A 353 -43.73 10.37 -23.54
N THR A 354 -44.59 10.26 -22.52
CA THR A 354 -45.34 9.05 -22.13
C THR A 354 -45.08 7.78 -22.92
N THR A 355 -44.54 6.75 -22.25
CA THR A 355 -44.96 5.36 -22.47
C THR A 355 -44.85 4.59 -21.14
N LYS A 356 -45.99 4.07 -20.70
CA LYS A 356 -46.15 3.17 -19.55
C LYS A 356 -45.44 1.85 -19.86
N LEU A 357 -44.70 1.28 -18.91
CA LEU A 357 -44.40 -0.14 -18.89
C LEU A 357 -44.45 -0.68 -17.47
N HIS A 358 -45.09 -1.84 -17.38
CA HIS A 358 -45.66 -2.49 -16.22
C HIS A 358 -44.62 -2.96 -15.17
N THR A 359 -45.08 -2.86 -13.92
CA THR A 359 -44.70 -3.68 -12.77
C THR A 359 -44.62 -5.18 -13.12
N ASN A 360 -43.60 -5.86 -12.60
CA ASN A 360 -43.79 -7.21 -12.07
C ASN A 360 -42.82 -7.45 -10.91
N GLU A 361 -43.40 -7.49 -9.72
CA GLU A 361 -42.84 -8.11 -8.52
C GLU A 361 -42.57 -9.59 -8.80
N THR A 362 -41.47 -10.12 -8.28
CA THR A 362 -41.42 -11.51 -7.79
C THR A 362 -40.36 -11.60 -6.71
N SER A 363 -40.84 -11.72 -5.47
CA SER A 363 -40.08 -12.11 -4.30
C SER A 363 -39.58 -13.54 -4.45
N ILE A 364 -38.29 -13.80 -4.22
CA ILE A 364 -37.82 -15.12 -3.78
C ILE A 364 -36.79 -14.93 -2.67
N ASN A 365 -37.25 -15.20 -1.46
CA ASN A 365 -36.46 -15.59 -0.29
C ASN A 365 -35.48 -16.71 -0.66
N SER A 366 -34.21 -16.60 -0.28
CA SER A 366 -33.38 -17.78 -0.04
C SER A 366 -32.27 -17.46 0.95
N GLN A 367 -32.25 -18.28 1.99
CA GLN A 367 -31.56 -18.13 3.26
C GLN A 367 -30.04 -18.24 3.13
N CYS A 368 -29.38 -17.41 3.94
CA CYS A 368 -27.96 -17.41 4.21
C CYS A 368 -27.59 -18.67 5.02
N TRP A 369 -26.72 -19.51 4.49
CA TRP A 369 -26.00 -20.53 5.26
C TRP A 369 -24.57 -20.05 5.48
N VAL A 370 -24.26 -19.78 6.74
CA VAL A 370 -22.92 -19.48 7.25
C VAL A 370 -22.27 -20.81 7.62
N ILE A 371 -21.09 -21.08 7.06
CA ILE A 371 -20.10 -22.02 7.59
C ILE A 371 -18.79 -21.26 7.71
#